data_AF-A0A9D3LRM1-F1
#
_entry.id   AF-A0A9D3LRM1-F1
#
_cell.length_a   1.000
_cell.length_b   1.000
_cell.length_c   1.000
_cell.angle_alpha   90.00
_cell.angle_beta   90.00
_cell.angle_gamma   90.00
#
_symmetry.space_group_name_H-M   'P 1'
#
loop_
_entity.id
_entity.type
_entity.pdbx_description
1 polymer ?
#
loop_
_entity_poly.entity_id
_entity_poly.type
_entity_poly.pdbx_seq_one_letter_code
_entity_poly.pdbx_strand_id
1 'polypeptide(L)'
;MGTDLHCEQEAKLHSTAKRLVSALEQHSTSSRSPTRNPHTSRPTTEFGIFRPKMLHWAIFVMSLLLEPCLCDSKCEGDKIQYVARSCKELKETYEVHVDGLYYLTTTNGIRYEAFCDMTTAGGGWTLVASVHENNLYGKCTLGDRWSSQQGDNPNLPEGDGTWSNKVTFGSPEAATSDDYKNPGYYDITAEDVSVWHVRNNAEMEEWIANSILRYHTETSFLTLQGGNLYQLFKRYPVRYNAGACNTGKGPTVPIMYDLGNAESTANLYGPNARGMKALLCTSL
;
A
#
# COMPACT_ATOMS: atom_id res chain seq x y z
N MET A 1 -4.42 -3.15 -32.31
CA MET A 1 -5.27 -3.62 -31.20
C MET A 1 -4.46 -4.65 -30.45
N GLY A 2 -3.71 -4.23 -29.43
CA GLY A 2 -2.67 -5.07 -28.81
C GLY A 2 -1.64 -4.26 -28.03
N THR A 3 -2.11 -3.19 -27.36
CA THR A 3 -1.27 -2.17 -26.69
C THR A 3 -1.86 -1.77 -25.33
N ASP A 4 -2.87 -2.50 -24.85
CA ASP A 4 -3.68 -2.13 -23.68
C ASP A 4 -3.53 -3.15 -22.52
N LEU A 5 -2.78 -4.25 -22.73
CA LEU A 5 -2.70 -5.35 -21.77
C LEU A 5 -1.62 -5.17 -20.69
N HIS A 6 -0.50 -4.49 -20.97
CA HIS A 6 0.66 -4.53 -20.08
C HIS A 6 0.42 -3.74 -18.79
N CYS A 7 -0.02 -2.49 -18.86
CA CYS A 7 -0.32 -1.71 -17.66
C CYS A 7 -1.54 -2.27 -16.89
N GLU A 8 -2.50 -2.91 -17.57
CA GLU A 8 -3.57 -3.65 -16.87
C GLU A 8 -3.03 -4.93 -16.20
N GLN A 9 -2.00 -5.58 -16.79
CA GLN A 9 -1.23 -6.66 -16.17
C GLN A 9 -0.35 -6.17 -15.01
N GLU A 10 0.22 -4.97 -15.06
CA GLU A 10 0.97 -4.33 -13.97
C GLU A 10 0.05 -3.95 -12.79
N ALA A 11 -1.14 -3.42 -13.07
CA ALA A 11 -2.19 -3.24 -12.07
C ALA A 11 -2.67 -4.58 -11.49
N LYS A 12 -2.68 -5.66 -12.30
CA LYS A 12 -2.90 -7.04 -11.81
C LYS A 12 -1.69 -7.62 -11.08
N LEU A 13 -0.46 -7.15 -11.34
CA LEU A 13 0.72 -7.44 -10.53
C LEU A 13 0.70 -6.67 -9.20
N HIS A 14 0.07 -5.49 -9.14
CA HIS A 14 -0.21 -4.78 -7.88
C HIS A 14 -1.33 -5.44 -7.08
N SER A 15 -2.36 -5.91 -7.78
CA SER A 15 -3.26 -6.92 -7.24
C SER A 15 -2.50 -8.18 -6.80
N THR A 16 -1.30 -8.48 -7.33
CA THR A 16 -0.48 -9.65 -6.96
C THR A 16 0.52 -9.40 -5.84
N ALA A 17 1.01 -8.18 -5.62
CA ALA A 17 1.58 -7.78 -4.34
C ALA A 17 0.49 -7.93 -3.24
N LYS A 18 -0.75 -7.52 -3.55
CA LYS A 18 -1.93 -7.76 -2.71
C LYS A 18 -2.42 -9.24 -2.68
N ARG A 19 -1.87 -10.16 -3.51
CA ARG A 19 -2.13 -11.63 -3.47
C ARG A 19 -0.98 -12.46 -2.90
N LEU A 20 0.22 -11.92 -2.81
CA LEU A 20 1.34 -12.48 -2.04
C LEU A 20 0.96 -12.69 -0.57
N VAL A 21 -0.06 -11.95 -0.10
CA VAL A 21 -0.68 -12.03 1.22
C VAL A 21 -2.19 -12.39 1.13
N SER A 22 -2.65 -13.01 0.03
CA SER A 22 -4.07 -13.36 -0.20
C SER A 22 -4.22 -14.50 -1.23
N ALA A 23 -3.71 -15.69 -0.88
CA ALA A 23 -3.67 -16.86 -1.76
C ALA A 23 -4.05 -18.17 -1.04
N LEU A 24 -5.23 -18.21 -0.42
CA LEU A 24 -5.79 -19.40 0.23
C LEU A 24 -7.23 -19.73 -0.23
N GLU A 25 -7.43 -21.02 -0.52
CA GLU A 25 -8.69 -21.79 -0.58
C GLU A 25 -9.80 -21.46 -1.61
N GLN A 26 -10.68 -22.45 -1.84
CA GLN A 26 -11.33 -22.75 -3.14
C GLN A 26 -12.64 -23.58 -3.00
N HIS A 27 -13.52 -23.51 -4.01
CA HIS A 27 -14.88 -24.14 -4.12
C HIS A 27 -15.98 -23.41 -3.31
N SER A 28 -17.28 -23.37 -3.70
CA SER A 28 -18.02 -24.09 -4.77
C SER A 28 -18.93 -23.16 -5.62
N THR A 29 -19.72 -23.68 -6.59
CA THR A 29 -20.30 -22.90 -7.71
C THR A 29 -21.81 -23.10 -7.97
N SER A 30 -22.55 -22.03 -8.35
CA SER A 30 -23.55 -22.07 -9.45
C SER A 30 -24.07 -20.69 -9.92
N SER A 31 -24.32 -20.62 -11.24
CA SER A 31 -24.97 -19.65 -12.15
C SER A 31 -26.12 -18.73 -11.64
N ARG A 32 -26.63 -17.70 -12.37
CA ARG A 32 -26.82 -17.53 -13.85
C ARG A 32 -27.09 -16.06 -14.28
N SER A 33 -26.98 -15.74 -15.58
CA SER A 33 -27.25 -14.42 -16.25
C SER A 33 -28.38 -14.58 -17.32
N PRO A 34 -28.69 -13.67 -18.32
CA PRO A 34 -28.04 -12.43 -18.82
C PRO A 34 -28.99 -11.29 -19.35
N THR A 35 -28.46 -10.39 -20.25
CA THR A 35 -29.11 -9.40 -21.17
C THR A 35 -29.33 -7.95 -20.65
N ARG A 36 -29.35 -6.85 -21.47
CA ARG A 36 -28.79 -6.52 -22.83
C ARG A 36 -28.84 -4.97 -23.08
N ASN A 37 -28.07 -4.48 -24.06
CA ASN A 37 -27.92 -3.09 -24.61
C ASN A 37 -29.04 -2.72 -25.67
N PRO A 38 -29.02 -1.66 -26.55
CA PRO A 38 -28.02 -0.58 -26.85
C PRO A 38 -28.60 0.87 -27.15
N HIS A 39 -27.75 1.83 -27.62
CA HIS A 39 -27.90 2.77 -28.79
C HIS A 39 -27.69 4.32 -28.68
N THR A 40 -26.64 4.85 -29.36
CA THR A 40 -26.50 6.11 -30.20
C THR A 40 -26.83 7.52 -29.65
N SER A 41 -26.30 8.68 -30.13
CA SER A 41 -25.33 9.07 -31.20
C SER A 41 -24.73 10.50 -31.04
N ARG A 42 -23.74 10.88 -31.88
CA ARG A 42 -23.06 12.21 -32.06
C ARG A 42 -23.81 13.13 -33.10
N PRO A 43 -23.40 14.38 -33.51
CA PRO A 43 -22.03 14.98 -33.61
C PRO A 43 -21.84 16.53 -33.42
N THR A 44 -20.60 17.03 -33.69
CA THR A 44 -20.17 18.41 -34.15
C THR A 44 -20.44 19.63 -33.22
N THR A 45 -19.66 20.73 -33.11
CA THR A 45 -18.31 21.25 -33.51
C THR A 45 -18.05 22.56 -32.67
N GLU A 46 -16.98 23.38 -32.71
CA GLU A 46 -15.76 23.50 -33.56
C GLU A 46 -14.50 24.01 -32.76
N PHE A 47 -13.93 25.19 -33.07
CA PHE A 47 -12.66 25.77 -32.54
C PHE A 47 -12.84 26.91 -31.52
N GLY A 48 -11.81 27.12 -30.68
CA GLY A 48 -11.64 28.34 -29.88
C GLY A 48 -10.25 28.43 -29.21
N ILE A 49 -9.35 29.28 -29.73
CA ILE A 49 -8.00 29.48 -29.16
C ILE A 49 -8.02 30.67 -28.20
N PHE A 50 -7.60 30.47 -26.94
CA PHE A 50 -7.32 31.57 -26.02
C PHE A 50 -6.08 31.28 -25.16
N ARG A 51 -5.13 32.22 -25.13
CA ARG A 51 -3.95 32.18 -24.25
C ARG A 51 -4.11 33.21 -23.11
N PRO A 52 -4.36 32.80 -21.86
CA PRO A 52 -4.01 33.64 -20.71
C PRO A 52 -2.49 33.60 -20.49
N LYS A 53 -1.91 34.72 -20.03
CA LYS A 53 -0.49 34.76 -19.62
C LYS A 53 -0.37 34.18 -18.21
N MET A 54 0.65 33.36 -17.94
CA MET A 54 0.99 32.98 -16.57
C MET A 54 1.44 34.23 -15.80
N LEU A 55 0.58 34.70 -14.90
CA LEU A 55 0.95 35.62 -13.84
C LEU A 55 1.01 34.80 -12.55
N HIS A 56 2.16 34.80 -11.88
CA HIS A 56 2.38 33.97 -10.69
C HIS A 56 1.66 34.57 -9.48
N TRP A 57 0.51 34.00 -9.11
CA TRP A 57 -0.15 34.27 -7.84
C TRP A 57 0.13 33.11 -6.89
N ALA A 58 1.15 33.28 -6.04
CA ALA A 58 1.38 32.36 -4.94
C ALA A 58 0.29 32.60 -3.88
N ILE A 59 -0.76 31.77 -3.91
CA ILE A 59 -1.79 31.76 -2.85
C ILE A 59 -1.16 31.09 -1.62
N PHE A 60 -0.53 31.90 -0.77
CA PHE A 60 -0.10 31.45 0.54
C PHE A 60 -1.33 31.20 1.42
N VAL A 61 -1.71 29.94 1.57
CA VAL A 61 -2.68 29.49 2.57
C VAL A 61 -2.01 29.52 3.94
N MET A 62 -1.76 30.72 4.46
CA MET A 62 -1.36 30.92 5.85
C MET A 62 -2.57 30.69 6.74
N SER A 63 -2.68 29.49 7.32
CA SER A 63 -3.57 29.26 8.45
C SER A 63 -3.03 30.07 9.65
N LEU A 64 -3.67 31.19 9.97
CA LEU A 64 -3.40 31.89 11.22
C LEU A 64 -4.03 31.11 12.36
N LEU A 65 -3.21 30.31 13.06
CA LEU A 65 -3.51 29.87 14.42
C LEU A 65 -3.44 31.09 15.35
N LEU A 66 -4.58 31.76 15.49
CA LEU A 66 -4.77 32.95 16.32
C LEU A 66 -5.27 32.55 17.71
N GLU A 67 -4.36 32.14 18.60
CA GLU A 67 -4.66 32.10 20.04
C GLU A 67 -3.39 32.28 20.89
N PRO A 68 -3.16 33.48 21.46
CA PRO A 68 -2.10 33.72 22.41
C PRO A 68 -2.63 34.05 23.82
N CYS A 69 -2.47 33.12 24.78
CA CYS A 69 -2.31 33.48 26.20
C CYS A 69 -1.69 32.35 27.05
N LEU A 70 -1.10 32.73 28.18
CA LEU A 70 -0.49 31.87 29.21
C LEU A 70 -1.61 31.32 30.14
N CYS A 71 -1.43 30.31 31.01
CA CYS A 71 -0.25 29.68 31.61
C CYS A 71 -0.46 28.13 31.63
N ASP A 72 0.35 27.24 32.22
CA ASP A 72 1.16 27.32 33.44
C ASP A 72 2.35 26.34 33.42
N SER A 73 3.35 26.56 34.26
CA SER A 73 4.59 25.77 34.37
C SER A 73 4.41 24.42 35.06
N LYS A 74 3.60 23.53 34.48
CA LYS A 74 3.87 22.10 34.60
C LYS A 74 5.10 21.76 33.75
N CYS A 75 6.05 21.04 34.32
CA CYS A 75 7.02 20.31 33.52
C CYS A 75 6.24 19.25 32.72
N GLU A 76 5.98 19.53 31.44
CA GLU A 76 5.55 18.49 30.51
C GLU A 76 6.65 17.43 30.51
N GLY A 77 6.34 16.25 31.05
CA GLY A 77 7.35 15.27 31.46
C GLY A 77 8.29 14.94 30.31
N ASP A 78 9.58 14.76 30.63
CA ASP A 78 10.65 14.52 29.67
C ASP A 78 10.15 13.59 28.55
N LYS A 79 10.02 14.13 27.34
CA LYS A 79 9.67 13.35 26.16
C LYS A 79 10.86 12.46 25.84
N ILE A 80 10.90 11.30 26.51
CA ILE A 80 11.92 10.28 26.37
C ILE A 80 12.06 10.02 24.87
N GLN A 81 13.17 10.46 24.29
CA GLN A 81 13.47 10.13 22.90
C GLN A 81 13.89 8.68 22.85
N TYR A 82 12.89 7.81 22.75
CA TYR A 82 13.05 6.39 22.48
C TYR A 82 13.93 6.25 21.23
N VAL A 83 15.09 5.63 21.37
CA VAL A 83 16.01 5.37 20.23
C VAL A 83 15.64 4.03 19.59
N ALA A 84 14.33 3.81 19.42
CA ALA A 84 13.77 2.58 18.91
C ALA A 84 13.79 2.55 17.39
N ARG A 85 14.03 1.36 16.83
CA ARG A 85 14.05 1.09 15.39
C ARG A 85 12.72 0.60 14.86
N SER A 86 11.84 0.09 15.73
CA SER A 86 10.52 -0.45 15.38
C SER A 86 9.50 -0.26 16.50
N CYS A 87 8.22 -0.39 16.17
CA CYS A 87 7.14 -0.41 17.16
C CYS A 87 7.22 -1.61 18.12
N LYS A 88 7.76 -2.75 17.66
CA LYS A 88 8.03 -3.92 18.51
C LYS A 88 9.04 -3.58 19.61
N GLU A 89 10.12 -2.88 19.27
CA GLU A 89 11.12 -2.39 20.22
C GLU A 89 10.54 -1.33 21.18
N LEU A 90 9.68 -0.42 20.71
CA LEU A 90 8.92 0.50 21.59
C LEU A 90 8.07 -0.26 22.61
N LYS A 91 7.41 -1.34 22.19
CA LYS A 91 6.55 -2.15 23.06
C LYS A 91 7.33 -3.02 24.06
N GLU A 92 8.41 -3.65 23.60
CA GLU A 92 9.19 -4.62 24.39
C GLU A 92 10.23 -3.95 25.30
N THR A 93 10.84 -2.82 24.89
CA THR A 93 11.92 -2.15 25.64
C THR A 93 11.44 -0.96 26.46
N TYR A 94 10.39 -0.28 25.99
CA TYR A 94 9.90 0.97 26.58
C TYR A 94 8.43 0.90 27.07
N GLU A 95 7.87 -0.31 27.15
CA GLU A 95 6.51 -0.60 27.65
C GLU A 95 5.39 0.24 26.96
N VAL A 96 5.60 0.63 25.70
CA VAL A 96 4.62 1.41 24.93
C VAL A 96 3.48 0.49 24.47
N HIS A 97 2.25 0.81 24.87
CA HIS A 97 1.08 -0.08 24.69
C HIS A 97 -0.14 0.60 24.03
N VAL A 98 0.03 1.81 23.48
CA VAL A 98 -1.05 2.59 22.85
C VAL A 98 -0.78 2.70 21.35
N ASP A 99 -1.81 2.55 20.54
CA ASP A 99 -1.73 2.75 19.09
C ASP A 99 -1.53 4.25 18.77
N GLY A 100 -0.74 4.60 17.76
CA GLY A 100 -0.53 6.00 17.39
C GLY A 100 0.77 6.29 16.64
N LEU A 101 1.11 7.58 16.50
CA LEU A 101 2.34 8.04 15.85
C LEU A 101 3.54 8.01 16.80
N TYR A 102 4.63 7.42 16.32
CA TYR A 102 5.90 7.38 17.03
C TYR A 102 7.08 7.69 16.12
N TYR A 103 8.11 8.31 16.70
CA TYR A 103 9.39 8.49 16.04
C TYR A 103 10.24 7.23 16.17
N LEU A 104 10.75 6.77 15.04
CA LEU A 104 11.66 5.63 14.93
C LEU A 104 12.97 6.07 14.26
N THR A 105 14.05 5.34 14.51
CA THR A 105 15.37 5.65 13.98
C THR A 105 15.99 4.43 13.30
N THR A 106 16.43 4.60 12.05
CA THR A 106 17.13 3.53 11.30
C THR A 106 18.51 3.21 11.86
N THR A 107 19.09 2.07 11.47
CA THR A 107 20.51 1.71 11.74
C THR A 107 21.48 2.86 11.42
N ASN A 108 21.17 3.66 10.40
CA ASN A 108 22.02 4.74 9.89
C ASN A 108 21.69 6.11 10.50
N GLY A 109 20.90 6.17 11.58
CA GLY A 109 20.56 7.41 12.28
C GLY A 109 19.48 8.27 11.61
N ILE A 110 18.91 7.85 10.47
CA ILE A 110 17.74 8.53 9.87
C ILE A 110 16.56 8.34 10.82
N ARG A 111 16.11 9.43 11.46
CA ARG A 111 14.87 9.49 12.23
C ARG A 111 13.68 9.77 11.30
N TYR A 112 12.59 9.05 11.50
CA TYR A 112 11.34 9.18 10.75
C TYR A 112 10.14 8.93 11.68
N GLU A 113 8.94 9.18 11.19
CA GLU A 113 7.70 8.97 11.93
C GLU A 113 6.87 7.88 11.25
N ALA A 114 6.23 7.02 12.05
CA ALA A 114 5.40 5.92 11.60
C ALA A 114 4.22 5.70 12.57
N PHE A 115 3.12 5.15 12.05
CA PHE A 115 2.06 4.61 12.89
C PHE A 115 2.48 3.26 13.48
N CYS A 116 2.24 3.09 14.77
CA CYS A 116 2.37 1.84 15.50
C CYS A 116 1.00 1.28 15.85
N ASP A 117 0.75 0.03 15.48
CA ASP A 117 -0.32 -0.79 16.05
C ASP A 117 0.27 -1.61 17.20
N MET A 118 -0.12 -1.24 18.41
CA MET A 118 0.28 -1.86 19.68
C MET A 118 -0.78 -2.85 20.18
N THR A 119 -1.80 -3.15 19.40
CA THR A 119 -3.00 -3.89 19.82
C THR A 119 -3.14 -5.25 19.12
N THR A 120 -3.04 -5.31 17.79
CA THR A 120 -3.33 -6.52 17.00
C THR A 120 -2.30 -7.63 17.27
N ALA A 121 -2.76 -8.86 17.52
CA ALA A 121 -1.89 -10.03 17.73
C ALA A 121 -0.78 -9.84 18.80
N GLY A 122 -1.02 -8.99 19.81
CA GLY A 122 -0.01 -8.64 20.82
C GLY A 122 0.76 -7.34 20.53
N GLY A 123 0.62 -6.76 19.34
CA GLY A 123 1.12 -5.43 18.98
C GLY A 123 2.60 -5.36 18.61
N GLY A 124 3.06 -4.13 18.34
CA GLY A 124 4.42 -3.86 17.87
C GLY A 124 4.53 -3.78 16.35
N TRP A 125 3.41 -3.80 15.63
CA TRP A 125 3.38 -3.67 14.18
C TRP A 125 3.74 -2.23 13.77
N THR A 126 4.66 -2.09 12.81
CA THR A 126 5.11 -0.80 12.29
C THR A 126 4.52 -0.58 10.90
N LEU A 127 3.76 0.50 10.69
CA LEU A 127 3.37 0.90 9.35
C LEU A 127 4.61 1.33 8.57
N VAL A 128 4.98 0.58 7.53
CA VAL A 128 6.15 0.87 6.68
C VAL A 128 5.79 1.33 5.27
N ALA A 129 4.59 1.02 4.78
CA ALA A 129 4.10 1.39 3.46
C ALA A 129 2.57 1.33 3.35
N SER A 130 2.02 2.04 2.36
CA SER A 130 0.64 1.91 1.87
C SER A 130 0.62 1.98 0.33
N VAL A 131 -0.28 1.22 -0.29
CA VAL A 131 -0.45 1.10 -1.75
C VAL A 131 -1.83 1.64 -2.11
N HIS A 132 -1.86 2.94 -2.41
CA HIS A 132 -3.06 3.70 -2.74
C HIS A 132 -3.41 3.56 -4.23
N GLU A 133 -4.64 3.92 -4.59
CA GLU A 133 -5.15 3.96 -5.96
C GLU A 133 -5.83 5.32 -6.12
N ASN A 134 -5.15 6.25 -6.80
CA ASN A 134 -5.60 7.64 -6.93
C ASN A 134 -6.53 7.87 -8.12
N ASN A 135 -6.46 7.02 -9.15
CA ASN A 135 -7.26 7.15 -10.37
C ASN A 135 -7.27 5.84 -11.17
N LEU A 136 -8.27 5.00 -10.92
CA LEU A 136 -8.45 3.71 -11.60
C LEU A 136 -8.60 3.83 -13.15
N TYR A 137 -8.86 5.02 -13.69
CA TYR A 137 -8.89 5.30 -15.13
C TYR A 137 -7.54 5.78 -15.68
N GLY A 138 -6.65 6.29 -14.82
CA GLY A 138 -5.23 6.43 -15.10
C GLY A 138 -4.60 5.06 -15.33
N LYS A 139 -3.57 5.00 -16.17
CA LYS A 139 -2.90 3.75 -16.54
C LYS A 139 -1.40 4.02 -16.56
N CYS A 140 -0.75 3.74 -15.44
CA CYS A 140 0.68 3.92 -15.24
C CYS A 140 1.07 5.41 -15.38
N THR A 141 0.35 6.24 -14.64
CA THR A 141 0.30 7.71 -14.64
C THR A 141 0.82 8.27 -13.31
N LEU A 142 0.83 9.61 -13.14
CA LEU A 142 1.24 10.23 -11.87
C LEU A 142 0.38 9.73 -10.70
N GLY A 143 1.04 9.13 -9.71
CA GLY A 143 0.43 8.44 -8.58
C GLY A 143 0.57 6.91 -8.62
N ASP A 144 0.80 6.29 -9.77
CA ASP A 144 0.98 4.83 -9.93
C ASP A 144 2.38 4.34 -9.46
N ARG A 145 2.90 4.87 -8.33
CA ARG A 145 4.33 4.76 -7.91
C ARG A 145 4.81 3.34 -7.65
N TRP A 146 3.92 2.43 -7.29
CA TRP A 146 4.28 1.04 -7.01
C TRP A 146 4.49 0.22 -8.30
N SER A 147 3.82 0.60 -9.39
CA SER A 147 4.05 0.10 -10.75
C SER A 147 4.99 1.03 -11.53
N SER A 148 4.45 1.92 -12.35
CA SER A 148 5.16 2.81 -13.28
C SER A 148 4.37 4.11 -13.39
N GLN A 149 5.04 5.25 -13.23
CA GLN A 149 4.46 6.56 -13.57
C GLN A 149 4.82 7.03 -15.00
N GLN A 150 5.47 6.15 -15.78
CA GLN A 150 6.03 6.43 -17.11
C GLN A 150 5.25 5.74 -18.23
N GLY A 151 4.00 5.37 -17.97
CA GLY A 151 3.12 4.66 -18.87
C GLY A 151 3.41 3.17 -18.98
N ASP A 152 2.67 2.55 -19.90
CA ASP A 152 2.92 1.21 -20.43
C ASP A 152 4.18 1.25 -21.31
N ASN A 153 5.33 0.83 -20.77
CA ASN A 153 6.63 0.95 -21.44
C ASN A 153 7.47 -0.34 -21.31
N PRO A 154 7.54 -1.19 -22.36
CA PRO A 154 8.30 -2.44 -22.32
C PRO A 154 9.83 -2.25 -22.23
N ASN A 155 10.33 -1.02 -22.37
CA ASN A 155 11.75 -0.68 -22.16
C ASN A 155 12.05 -0.34 -20.68
N LEU A 156 11.01 -0.20 -19.84
CA LEU A 156 11.10 0.00 -18.40
C LEU A 156 10.40 -1.17 -17.67
N PRO A 157 10.89 -2.42 -17.82
CA PRO A 157 10.18 -3.60 -17.32
C PRO A 157 10.09 -3.68 -15.80
N GLU A 158 10.82 -2.85 -15.04
CA GLU A 158 10.78 -2.82 -13.56
C GLU A 158 9.95 -1.62 -13.04
N GLY A 159 9.32 -0.85 -13.94
CA GLY A 159 8.55 0.35 -13.62
C GLY A 159 9.38 1.41 -12.87
N ASP A 160 8.78 1.99 -11.83
CA ASP A 160 9.45 2.91 -10.89
C ASP A 160 10.37 2.14 -9.89
N GLY A 161 10.37 0.80 -9.90
CA GLY A 161 11.24 -0.05 -9.07
C GLY A 161 10.97 0.02 -7.56
N THR A 162 9.83 0.57 -7.16
CA THR A 162 9.55 0.99 -5.77
C THR A 162 9.61 -0.14 -4.75
N TRP A 163 9.29 -1.37 -5.13
CA TRP A 163 9.36 -2.54 -4.24
C TRP A 163 10.78 -2.92 -3.80
N SER A 164 11.80 -2.64 -4.61
CA SER A 164 13.21 -3.05 -4.41
C SER A 164 14.20 -1.87 -4.29
N ASN A 165 13.72 -0.63 -4.41
CA ASN A 165 14.49 0.61 -4.22
C ASN A 165 14.37 1.18 -2.78
N LYS A 166 15.23 2.17 -2.44
CA LYS A 166 15.21 2.88 -1.14
C LYS A 166 14.51 4.24 -1.15
N VAL A 167 13.78 4.58 -2.22
CA VAL A 167 13.00 5.83 -2.29
C VAL A 167 11.84 5.75 -1.30
N THR A 168 11.50 6.89 -0.68
CA THR A 168 10.46 7.05 0.36
C THR A 168 9.56 8.23 0.00
N PHE A 169 8.29 8.18 0.38
CA PHE A 169 7.27 9.18 0.04
C PHE A 169 6.06 9.12 1.00
N GLY A 170 5.23 10.17 0.98
CA GLY A 170 4.04 10.31 1.83
C GLY A 170 4.35 10.63 3.29
N SER A 171 3.29 10.79 4.09
CA SER A 171 3.32 10.81 5.56
C SER A 171 2.45 9.67 6.09
N PRO A 172 2.61 9.22 7.35
CA PRO A 172 1.73 8.19 7.91
C PRO A 172 0.27 8.65 7.94
N GLU A 173 -0.02 9.90 8.28
CA GLU A 173 -1.39 10.47 8.24
C GLU A 173 -2.02 10.39 6.84
N ALA A 174 -1.25 10.68 5.80
CA ALA A 174 -1.73 10.66 4.42
C ALA A 174 -1.80 9.25 3.80
N ALA A 175 -1.51 8.17 4.54
CA ALA A 175 -1.35 6.81 3.99
C ALA A 175 -2.65 6.18 3.42
N THR A 176 -3.81 6.78 3.67
CA THR A 176 -5.10 6.43 3.03
C THR A 176 -5.48 7.35 1.86
N SER A 177 -4.70 8.40 1.60
CA SER A 177 -5.06 9.50 0.70
C SER A 177 -4.05 9.67 -0.45
N ASP A 178 -2.83 9.18 -0.26
CA ASP A 178 -1.81 8.97 -1.28
C ASP A 178 -0.91 7.77 -0.87
N ASP A 179 0.04 7.37 -1.71
CA ASP A 179 1.01 6.33 -1.34
C ASP A 179 1.90 6.76 -0.16
N TYR A 180 2.23 5.79 0.69
CA TYR A 180 3.19 5.96 1.78
C TYR A 180 4.29 4.92 1.69
N LYS A 181 5.54 5.31 1.97
CA LYS A 181 6.68 4.39 2.15
C LYS A 181 7.76 5.08 2.96
N ASN A 182 8.10 4.55 4.13
CA ASN A 182 9.10 5.11 5.04
C ASN A 182 10.42 4.30 5.05
N PRO A 183 11.50 4.78 5.71
CA PRO A 183 12.77 4.06 5.78
C PRO A 183 12.69 2.68 6.45
N GLY A 184 11.71 2.46 7.33
CA GLY A 184 11.48 1.18 8.00
C GLY A 184 11.25 0.03 7.02
N TYR A 185 10.65 0.30 5.86
CA TYR A 185 10.41 -0.67 4.78
C TYR A 185 11.66 -1.47 4.36
N TYR A 186 12.85 -0.86 4.45
CA TYR A 186 14.12 -1.47 4.06
C TYR A 186 15.16 -1.59 5.18
N ASP A 187 14.95 -0.96 6.34
CA ASP A 187 15.89 -0.97 7.48
C ASP A 187 15.46 -1.88 8.63
N ILE A 188 14.15 -2.03 8.89
CA ILE A 188 13.65 -2.91 9.96
C ILE A 188 13.93 -4.37 9.59
N THR A 189 14.39 -5.15 10.57
CA THR A 189 14.39 -6.62 10.51
C THR A 189 13.13 -7.09 11.23
N ALA A 190 12.18 -7.64 10.48
CA ALA A 190 10.92 -8.17 10.93
C ALA A 190 10.80 -9.67 10.63
N GLU A 191 9.82 -10.30 11.27
CA GLU A 191 9.54 -11.74 11.16
C GLU A 191 8.34 -12.00 10.25
N ASP A 192 7.27 -11.22 10.41
CA ASP A 192 5.99 -11.38 9.73
C ASP A 192 5.44 -10.03 9.20
N VAL A 193 4.34 -10.08 8.47
CA VAL A 193 3.63 -8.93 7.86
C VAL A 193 2.17 -8.90 8.33
N SER A 194 1.68 -7.70 8.64
CA SER A 194 0.26 -7.37 8.84
C SER A 194 -0.23 -6.46 7.71
N VAL A 195 -1.49 -6.63 7.27
CA VAL A 195 -2.11 -5.90 6.16
C VAL A 195 -3.53 -5.49 6.52
N TRP A 196 -3.82 -4.20 6.45
CA TRP A 196 -5.15 -3.63 6.63
C TRP A 196 -5.65 -3.06 5.30
N HIS A 197 -6.91 -3.31 4.97
CA HIS A 197 -7.62 -2.69 3.84
C HIS A 197 -8.53 -1.61 4.42
N VAL A 198 -8.00 -0.39 4.52
CA VAL A 198 -8.73 0.80 5.00
C VAL A 198 -9.35 1.55 3.82
N ARG A 199 -10.48 2.22 4.03
CA ARG A 199 -11.08 3.11 3.01
C ARG A 199 -10.19 4.33 2.74
N ASN A 200 -10.16 4.78 1.49
CA ASN A 200 -9.39 5.97 1.11
C ASN A 200 -9.91 7.22 1.85
N ASN A 201 -9.01 8.12 2.24
CA ASN A 201 -9.28 9.34 3.01
C ASN A 201 -9.97 9.10 4.37
N ALA A 202 -9.72 7.98 5.04
CA ALA A 202 -10.10 7.78 6.44
C ALA A 202 -9.00 8.34 7.36
N GLU A 203 -9.36 9.20 8.31
CA GLU A 203 -8.42 9.74 9.30
C GLU A 203 -7.83 8.62 10.18
N MET A 204 -6.63 8.84 10.72
CA MET A 204 -5.81 7.78 11.35
C MET A 204 -6.49 7.12 12.55
N GLU A 205 -7.13 7.94 13.39
CA GLU A 205 -7.90 7.52 14.55
C GLU A 205 -9.08 6.61 14.18
N GLU A 206 -9.57 6.72 12.94
CA GLU A 206 -10.68 5.91 12.43
C GLU A 206 -10.24 4.69 11.60
N TRP A 207 -8.94 4.44 11.37
CA TRP A 207 -8.48 3.36 10.49
C TRP A 207 -8.99 1.97 10.90
N ILE A 208 -9.09 1.70 12.20
CA ILE A 208 -9.64 0.43 12.73
C ILE A 208 -11.13 0.32 12.39
N ALA A 209 -11.90 1.41 12.50
CA ALA A 209 -13.34 1.44 12.21
C ALA A 209 -13.66 1.45 10.69
N ASN A 210 -12.79 2.07 9.88
CA ASN A 210 -12.90 2.13 8.42
C ASN A 210 -12.19 0.98 7.69
N SER A 211 -11.60 0.03 8.43
CA SER A 211 -11.07 -1.21 7.86
C SER A 211 -12.20 -2.11 7.36
N ILE A 212 -12.07 -2.64 6.14
CA ILE A 212 -12.96 -3.67 5.60
C ILE A 212 -12.37 -5.09 5.70
N LEU A 213 -11.06 -5.20 5.93
CA LEU A 213 -10.34 -6.46 6.06
C LEU A 213 -9.02 -6.21 6.80
N ARG A 214 -8.68 -7.02 7.81
CA ARG A 214 -7.38 -6.96 8.51
C ARG A 214 -6.88 -8.38 8.76
N TYR A 215 -5.61 -8.63 8.50
CA TYR A 215 -4.99 -9.93 8.69
C TYR A 215 -3.47 -9.81 8.77
N HIS A 216 -2.83 -10.79 9.41
CA HIS A 216 -1.39 -10.89 9.55
C HIS A 216 -0.87 -12.31 9.29
N THR A 217 0.43 -12.51 9.47
CA THR A 217 1.14 -13.78 9.32
C THR A 217 1.80 -14.13 10.67
N GLU A 218 1.89 -15.43 11.00
CA GLU A 218 2.43 -15.93 12.29
C GLU A 218 3.51 -17.01 12.05
N THR A 219 4.31 -16.87 10.99
CA THR A 219 5.22 -17.94 10.51
C THR A 219 6.68 -17.54 10.46
N SER A 220 6.98 -16.30 10.85
CA SER A 220 8.30 -15.67 10.82
C SER A 220 8.97 -15.73 9.44
N PHE A 221 8.17 -15.75 8.37
CA PHE A 221 8.64 -16.07 7.01
C PHE A 221 9.67 -15.07 6.47
N LEU A 222 9.63 -13.80 6.91
CA LEU A 222 10.57 -12.78 6.48
C LEU A 222 12.00 -13.10 6.92
N THR A 223 12.21 -13.83 8.03
CA THR A 223 13.54 -14.24 8.50
C THR A 223 14.33 -14.94 7.38
N LEU A 224 13.68 -15.87 6.67
CA LEU A 224 14.26 -16.59 5.54
C LEU A 224 14.38 -15.72 4.27
N GLN A 225 13.58 -14.65 4.13
CA GLN A 225 13.62 -13.73 2.99
C GLN A 225 14.51 -12.48 3.21
N GLY A 226 15.24 -12.40 4.33
CA GLY A 226 16.17 -11.30 4.64
C GLY A 226 15.62 -10.20 5.54
N GLY A 227 14.50 -10.45 6.22
CA GLY A 227 13.96 -9.61 7.29
C GLY A 227 12.92 -8.55 6.86
N ASN A 228 12.77 -8.24 5.57
CA ASN A 228 11.74 -7.29 5.12
C ASN A 228 11.38 -7.45 3.63
N LEU A 229 10.33 -6.75 3.22
CA LEU A 229 9.81 -6.76 1.84
C LEU A 229 10.85 -6.27 0.82
N TYR A 230 11.71 -5.29 1.18
CA TYR A 230 12.78 -4.82 0.30
C TYR A 230 13.79 -5.93 -0.06
N GLN A 231 14.17 -6.79 0.90
CA GLN A 231 15.04 -7.94 0.60
C GLN A 231 14.27 -9.06 -0.12
N LEU A 232 12.99 -9.27 0.20
CA LEU A 232 12.12 -10.23 -0.50
C LEU A 232 12.00 -9.87 -1.99
N PHE A 233 11.66 -8.62 -2.34
CA PHE A 233 11.51 -8.18 -3.73
C PHE A 233 12.84 -7.95 -4.47
N LYS A 234 13.97 -8.00 -3.77
CA LYS A 234 15.28 -8.20 -4.41
C LYS A 234 15.54 -9.65 -4.81
N ARG A 235 15.02 -10.62 -4.04
CA ARG A 235 15.09 -12.05 -4.38
C ARG A 235 14.04 -12.46 -5.42
N TYR A 236 12.89 -11.81 -5.42
CA TYR A 236 11.79 -12.00 -6.37
C TYR A 236 11.48 -10.66 -7.05
N PRO A 237 12.24 -10.24 -8.08
CA PRO A 237 12.07 -8.94 -8.73
C PRO A 237 10.66 -8.74 -9.31
N VAL A 238 10.00 -7.65 -8.89
CA VAL A 238 8.76 -7.19 -9.51
C VAL A 238 9.12 -6.55 -10.85
N ARG A 239 9.00 -7.33 -11.92
CA ARG A 239 9.25 -6.86 -13.29
C ARG A 239 8.53 -7.68 -14.35
N TYR A 240 8.22 -7.05 -15.48
CA TYR A 240 7.79 -7.74 -16.69
C TYR A 240 8.86 -8.73 -17.17
N ASN A 241 8.40 -9.87 -17.70
CA ASN A 241 9.23 -10.96 -18.22
C ASN A 241 10.36 -11.41 -17.26
N ALA A 242 10.09 -11.44 -15.95
CA ALA A 242 10.98 -12.01 -14.93
C ALA A 242 11.14 -13.54 -15.08
N GLY A 243 10.08 -14.21 -15.55
CA GLY A 243 10.02 -15.66 -15.69
C GLY A 243 8.64 -16.11 -16.19
N ALA A 244 8.50 -17.40 -16.47
CA ALA A 244 7.25 -17.96 -16.97
C ALA A 244 6.18 -18.14 -15.87
N CYS A 245 4.92 -18.23 -16.31
CA CYS A 245 3.80 -18.61 -15.48
C CYS A 245 4.10 -19.88 -14.66
N ASN A 246 3.72 -19.88 -13.38
CA ASN A 246 3.90 -20.96 -12.40
C ASN A 246 5.34 -21.30 -12.00
N THR A 247 6.38 -20.94 -12.77
CA THR A 247 7.78 -21.23 -12.40
C THR A 247 8.52 -20.05 -11.75
N GLY A 248 8.00 -18.82 -11.89
CA GLY A 248 8.57 -17.60 -11.29
C GLY A 248 7.76 -17.02 -10.13
N LYS A 249 6.95 -17.82 -9.42
CA LYS A 249 6.14 -17.35 -8.29
C LYS A 249 6.98 -17.13 -7.03
N GLY A 250 6.69 -16.06 -6.29
CA GLY A 250 7.23 -15.82 -4.95
C GLY A 250 6.63 -16.78 -3.89
N PRO A 251 7.02 -16.64 -2.61
CA PRO A 251 6.49 -17.47 -1.53
C PRO A 251 4.96 -17.32 -1.39
N THR A 252 4.32 -18.31 -0.79
CA THR A 252 2.93 -18.25 -0.36
C THR A 252 2.89 -18.56 1.13
N VAL A 253 2.24 -17.72 1.91
CA VAL A 253 2.27 -17.73 3.38
C VAL A 253 0.83 -17.76 3.90
N PRO A 254 0.51 -18.60 4.91
CA PRO A 254 -0.83 -18.60 5.51
C PRO A 254 -1.06 -17.33 6.33
N ILE A 255 -2.31 -16.86 6.36
CA ILE A 255 -2.72 -15.63 7.06
C ILE A 255 -3.76 -15.91 8.14
N MET A 256 -3.74 -15.09 9.18
CA MET A 256 -4.68 -15.09 10.30
C MET A 256 -5.52 -13.80 10.25
N TYR A 257 -6.84 -13.91 10.37
CA TYR A 257 -7.75 -12.78 10.19
C TYR A 257 -8.09 -12.08 11.51
N ASP A 258 -7.76 -10.79 11.60
CA ASP A 258 -8.15 -9.88 12.69
C ASP A 258 -9.48 -9.17 12.42
N LEU A 259 -9.89 -9.10 11.15
CA LEU A 259 -11.19 -8.63 10.69
C LEU A 259 -11.53 -9.25 9.32
N GLY A 260 -12.69 -9.89 9.24
CA GLY A 260 -13.15 -10.62 8.06
C GLY A 260 -12.73 -12.10 8.07
N ASN A 261 -12.79 -12.76 6.92
CA ASN A 261 -12.40 -14.17 6.72
C ASN A 261 -12.10 -14.47 5.24
N ALA A 262 -11.80 -15.72 4.91
CA ALA A 262 -11.50 -16.15 3.54
C ALA A 262 -12.66 -15.92 2.55
N GLU A 263 -13.92 -16.14 2.97
CA GLU A 263 -15.09 -15.91 2.12
C GLU A 263 -15.32 -14.42 1.87
N SER A 264 -15.25 -13.58 2.91
CA SER A 264 -15.37 -12.12 2.75
C SER A 264 -14.25 -11.57 1.86
N THR A 265 -13.02 -12.08 2.03
CA THR A 265 -11.86 -11.75 1.20
C THR A 265 -12.10 -12.11 -0.27
N ALA A 266 -12.51 -13.35 -0.55
CA ALA A 266 -12.86 -13.77 -1.92
C ALA A 266 -13.96 -12.88 -2.52
N ASN A 267 -14.93 -12.47 -1.70
CA ASN A 267 -16.04 -11.62 -2.11
C ASN A 267 -15.68 -10.15 -2.39
N LEU A 268 -14.51 -9.65 -1.97
CA LEU A 268 -13.97 -8.34 -2.39
C LEU A 268 -13.43 -8.35 -3.83
N TYR A 269 -12.95 -9.50 -4.33
CA TYR A 269 -12.38 -9.60 -5.68
C TYR A 269 -13.45 -9.87 -6.75
N GLY A 270 -13.17 -9.51 -8.01
CA GLY A 270 -14.08 -9.77 -9.14
C GLY A 270 -14.39 -11.27 -9.33
N PRO A 271 -15.62 -11.65 -9.73
CA PRO A 271 -16.11 -13.03 -9.68
C PRO A 271 -15.25 -14.01 -10.49
N ASN A 272 -14.70 -13.57 -11.63
CA ASN A 272 -13.83 -14.40 -12.48
C ASN A 272 -12.53 -14.82 -11.75
N ALA A 273 -12.06 -14.05 -10.77
CA ALA A 273 -10.87 -14.40 -9.98
C ALA A 273 -11.20 -15.43 -8.88
N ARG A 274 -12.43 -15.45 -8.34
CA ARG A 274 -12.84 -16.35 -7.23
C ARG A 274 -12.78 -17.83 -7.61
N GLY A 275 -12.92 -18.15 -8.90
CA GLY A 275 -12.77 -19.51 -9.43
C GLY A 275 -11.34 -19.89 -9.88
N MET A 276 -10.39 -18.95 -9.93
CA MET A 276 -9.05 -19.20 -10.46
C MET A 276 -8.15 -19.87 -9.41
N LYS A 277 -8.21 -21.20 -9.32
CA LYS A 277 -7.28 -22.04 -8.54
C LYS A 277 -5.81 -21.74 -8.90
N ALA A 278 -5.18 -20.81 -8.17
CA ALA A 278 -3.80 -20.34 -8.36
C ALA A 278 -3.42 -19.86 -9.79
N LEU A 279 -4.41 -19.66 -10.67
CA LEU A 279 -4.24 -19.35 -12.10
C LEU A 279 -4.09 -17.84 -12.35
N LEU A 280 -3.11 -17.25 -11.66
CA LEU A 280 -2.63 -15.88 -11.84
C LEU A 280 -1.76 -15.74 -13.09
N CYS A 281 -2.28 -16.25 -14.20
CA CYS A 281 -1.70 -16.20 -15.52
C CYS A 281 -2.83 -16.16 -16.56
N THR A 282 -3.52 -15.02 -16.66
CA THR A 282 -3.97 -14.62 -18.01
C THR A 282 -2.71 -14.49 -18.86
N SER A 283 -2.69 -15.10 -20.04
CA SER A 283 -1.48 -15.29 -20.82
C SER A 283 -0.82 -13.97 -21.27
N LEU A 284 0.42 -14.13 -21.74
CA LEU A 284 1.03 -13.33 -22.78
C LEU A 284 0.03 -13.01 -23.92
#